data_AF-A0A958T830-F1
#
_entry.id   AF-A0A958T830-F1
#
_cell.length_a   1.000
_cell.length_b   1.000
_cell.length_c   1.000
_cell.angle_alpha   90.00
_cell.angle_beta   90.00
_cell.angle_gamma   90.00
#
_symmetry.space_group_name_H-M   'P 1'
#
loop_
_entity.id
_entity.type
_entity.pdbx_description
1 polymer ?
#
loop_
_entity_poly.entity_id
_entity_poly.type
_entity_poly.pdbx_seq_one_letter_code
_entity_poly.pdbx_strand_id
1 'polypeptide(L)' 'MNSEIKQLEPKALWANFANLNAVPRASKKEEQVIQFIKDFGAKLNLETYEDEVGNVIIRKPATPGME' A
#
# COMPACT_ATOMS: atom_id res chain seq x y z
N MET A 1 -16.74 6.11 5.94
CA MET A 1 -16.57 6.01 4.48
C MET A 1 -17.21 4.73 4.00
N ASN A 2 -17.88 4.80 2.85
CA ASN A 2 -18.92 3.88 2.42
C ASN A 2 -18.38 2.44 2.19
N SER A 3 -18.89 1.47 2.96
CA SER A 3 -18.53 0.04 2.90
C SER A 3 -18.82 -0.61 1.55
N GLU A 4 -19.63 0.03 0.69
CA GLU A 4 -20.01 -0.45 -0.63
C GLU A 4 -18.80 -0.49 -1.60
N ILE A 5 -17.83 0.43 -1.44
CA ILE A 5 -16.65 0.47 -2.32
C ILE A 5 -15.83 -0.82 -2.19
N LYS A 6 -15.73 -1.39 -0.98
CA LYS A 6 -15.02 -2.65 -0.73
C LYS A 6 -15.66 -3.88 -1.40
N GLN A 7 -16.93 -3.76 -1.83
CA GLN A 7 -17.66 -4.84 -2.49
C GLN A 7 -17.45 -4.85 -4.01
N LEU A 8 -16.88 -3.80 -4.57
CA LEU A 8 -16.56 -3.71 -5.99
C LEU A 8 -15.49 -4.73 -6.38
N GLU A 9 -15.57 -5.24 -7.60
CA GLU A 9 -14.57 -6.14 -8.14
C GLU A 9 -13.47 -5.38 -8.91
N PRO A 10 -12.19 -5.80 -8.78
CA PRO A 10 -11.68 -6.86 -7.93
C PRO A 10 -11.57 -6.43 -6.45
N LYS A 11 -12.12 -7.24 -5.53
CA LYS A 11 -12.25 -6.92 -4.10
C LYS A 11 -10.94 -6.52 -3.43
N ALA A 12 -9.83 -7.17 -3.81
CA ALA A 12 -8.51 -6.88 -3.25
C ALA A 12 -8.06 -5.44 -3.55
N LEU A 13 -8.27 -4.95 -4.77
CA LEU A 13 -7.90 -3.60 -5.18
C LEU A 13 -8.72 -2.56 -4.40
N TRP A 14 -10.03 -2.76 -4.33
CA TRP A 14 -10.92 -1.81 -3.66
C TRP A 14 -10.79 -1.83 -2.14
N ALA A 15 -10.50 -2.99 -1.53
CA ALA A 15 -10.16 -3.07 -0.12
C ALA A 15 -8.90 -2.26 0.20
N ASN A 16 -7.83 -2.40 -0.60
CA ASN A 16 -6.59 -1.64 -0.43
C ASN A 16 -6.81 -0.14 -0.65
N PHE A 17 -7.58 0.23 -1.67
CA PHE A 17 -7.93 1.63 -1.95
C PHE A 17 -8.73 2.27 -0.81
N ALA A 18 -9.71 1.54 -0.26
CA ALA A 18 -10.49 2.02 0.90
C ALA A 18 -9.62 2.17 2.15
N ASN A 19 -8.69 1.24 2.38
CA ASN A 19 -7.76 1.32 3.51
C ASN A 19 -6.80 2.51 3.36
N LEU A 20 -6.30 2.77 2.15
CA LEU A 20 -5.44 3.92 1.86
C LEU A 20 -6.18 5.25 2.08
N ASN A 21 -7.44 5.37 1.63
CA ASN A 21 -8.25 6.57 1.84
C ASN A 21 -8.65 6.80 3.31
N ALA A 22 -8.67 5.75 4.13
CA ALA A 22 -8.91 5.88 5.57
C ALA A 22 -7.70 6.50 6.29
N VAL A 23 -6.50 6.43 5.71
CA VAL A 23 -5.32 7.10 6.25
C VAL A 23 -5.42 8.60 5.97
N PRO A 24 -5.44 9.45 7.01
CA PRO A 24 -5.61 10.88 6.85
C PRO A 24 -4.37 11.49 6.16
N ARG A 25 -4.47 11.76 4.86
CA ARG A 25 -3.46 12.49 4.07
C ARG A 25 -3.55 14.00 4.26
N ALA A 26 -3.51 14.47 5.50
CA ALA A 26 -3.37 15.90 5.74
C ALA A 26 -2.05 16.37 5.11
N SER A 27 -2.12 17.38 4.24
CA SER A 27 -0.93 17.97 3.62
C SER A 27 0.10 18.32 4.71
N LYS A 28 1.36 17.88 4.54
CA LYS A 28 2.47 17.91 5.53
C LYS A 28 2.50 16.83 6.63
N LYS A 29 1.69 15.76 6.54
CA LYS A 29 1.74 14.59 7.46
C LYS A 29 1.88 13.27 6.70
N GLU A 30 2.81 13.23 5.75
CA GLU A 30 3.02 12.08 4.85
C GLU A 30 3.63 10.86 5.56
N GLU A 31 4.25 11.03 6.72
CA GLU A 31 4.82 9.93 7.54
C GLU A 31 3.82 8.79 7.82
N GLN A 32 2.54 9.09 8.06
CA GLN A 32 1.53 8.05 8.30
C GLN A 32 1.22 7.24 7.05
N VAL A 33 1.23 7.88 5.87
CA VAL A 33 1.00 7.18 4.60
C VAL A 33 2.23 6.35 4.21
N ILE A 34 3.43 6.88 4.47
CA ILE A 34 4.71 6.20 4.26
C ILE A 34 4.76 4.94 5.12
N GLN A 35 4.48 5.04 6.42
CA GLN A 35 4.39 3.89 7.32
C GLN A 35 3.32 2.89 6.89
N PHE A 36 2.15 3.37 6.45
CA PHE A 36 1.09 2.50 5.95
C PHE A 36 1.54 1.67 4.73
N ILE A 37 2.22 2.30 3.76
CA ILE A 37 2.73 1.59 2.57
C ILE A 37 3.88 0.64 2.95
N LYS A 38 4.74 1.03 3.91
CA LYS A 38 5.81 0.14 4.42
C LYS A 38 5.24 -1.10 5.11
N ASP A 39 4.23 -0.94 5.97
CA ASP A 39 3.51 -2.04 6.62
C ASP A 39 2.78 -2.92 5.60
N PHE A 40 2.20 -2.32 4.56
CA PHE A 40 1.56 -3.05 3.47
C PHE A 40 2.55 -3.97 2.74
N GLY A 41 3.72 -3.46 2.36
CA GLY A 41 4.77 -4.27 1.74
C GLY A 41 5.31 -5.36 2.67
N ALA A 42 5.53 -5.04 3.94
CA ALA A 42 5.97 -6.00 4.96
C ALA A 42 4.96 -7.12 5.21
N LYS A 43 3.65 -6.81 5.29
CA LYS A 43 2.57 -7.82 5.39
C LYS A 43 2.54 -8.78 4.22
N LEU A 44 2.92 -8.31 3.03
CA LEU A 44 3.02 -9.14 1.83
C LEU A 44 4.37 -9.89 1.74
N ASN A 45 5.24 -9.76 2.75
CA ASN A 45 6.61 -10.30 2.75
C ASN A 45 7.42 -9.83 1.52
N LEU A 46 7.20 -8.59 1.09
CA LEU A 46 7.92 -7.97 -0.02
C LEU A 46 9.04 -7.08 0.51
N GLU A 47 10.16 -7.04 -0.19
CA GLU A 47 11.26 -6.14 0.14
C GLU A 47 10.77 -4.70 0.03
N THR A 48 10.76 -3.99 1.15
CA THR A 48 10.17 -2.66 1.24
C THR A 48 11.13 -1.72 1.95
N TYR A 49 11.49 -0.62 1.30
CA TYR A 49 12.41 0.38 1.84
C TYR A 49 12.01 1.78 1.40
N GLU A 50 12.61 2.78 2.04
CA GLU A 50 12.37 4.19 1.80
C GLU A 50 13.69 4.81 1.31
N ASP A 51 13.62 5.67 0.31
CA ASP A 51 14.78 6.42 -0.18
C ASP A 51 15.01 7.71 0.64
N GLU A 52 16.16 8.36 0.44
CA GLU A 52 16.54 9.59 1.16
C GLU A 52 15.58 10.77 0.93
N VAL A 53 14.81 10.74 -0.17
CA VAL A 53 13.81 11.74 -0.54
C VAL A 53 12.40 11.37 -0.02
N GLY A 54 12.25 10.22 0.64
CA GLY A 54 10.99 9.77 1.25
C GLY A 54 10.06 8.99 0.32
N ASN A 55 10.53 8.53 -0.85
CA ASN A 55 9.75 7.63 -1.69
C ASN A 55 9.80 6.21 -1.11
N VAL A 56 8.64 5.55 -1.07
CA VAL A 56 8.55 4.14 -0.64
C VAL A 56 8.65 3.23 -1.85
N ILE A 57 9.60 2.30 -1.82
CA ILE A 57 9.86 1.33 -2.87
C ILE A 57 9.52 -0.07 -2.33
N ILE A 58 8.62 -0.77 -3.03
CA ILE A 58 8.26 -2.16 -2.75
C ILE A 58 8.72 -3.00 -3.94
N ARG A 59 9.60 -3.97 -3.71
CA ARG A 59 10.07 -4.91 -4.72
C ARG A 59 9.40 -6.26 -4.56
N LYS A 60 8.82 -6.73 -5.66
CA LYS A 60 8.23 -8.06 -5.75
C LYS A 60 9.11 -8.94 -6.64
N PRO A 61 9.59 -10.11 -6.15
CA PRO A 61 10.34 -11.05 -6.99
C PRO A 61 9.46 -11.57 -8.12
N ALA A 62 10.09 -12.04 -9.19
CA ALA A 62 9.41 -12.76 -10.25
C ALA A 62 8.67 -13.98 -9.69
N THR A 63 7.54 -14.34 -10.32
CA THR A 63 6.84 -15.57 -9.96
C THR A 63 7.73 -16.75 -10.37
N PRO A 64 8.04 -17.70 -9.46
CA PRO A 64 8.85 -18.86 -9.80
C PRO A 64 8.26 -19.61 -11.00
N GLY A 65 9.08 -19.88 -12.03
CA GLY A 65 8.64 -20.56 -13.26
C GLY A 65 8.11 -19.64 -14.37
N MET A 66 8.16 -18.32 -14.19
CA MET A 66 7.95 -17.32 -15.25
C MET A 66 9.14 -16.35 -15.34
N GLU A 67 10.35 -16.89 -15.24
CA GLU A 67 11.61 -16.14 -15.40
C GLU A 67 11.89 -15.79 -16.87
#